data_AF-A0A7W5C2F9-F1
#
_entry.id   AF-A0A7W5C2F9-F1
#
_cell.length_a   1.000
_cell.length_b   1.000
_cell.length_c   1.000
_cell.angle_alpha   90.00
_cell.angle_beta   90.00
_cell.angle_gamma   90.00
#
_symmetry.space_group_name_H-M   'P 1'
#
loop_
_entity.id
_entity.type
_entity.pdbx_description
1 polymer ?
#
loop_
_entity_poly.entity_id
_entity_poly.type
_entity_poly.pdbx_seq_one_letter_code
_entity_poly.pdbx_strand_id
1 'polypeptide(L)'
;MYQQQQQKQSVLTEEDLAGGILSDLKRIVREYATAATESTCPDIRQLFTKLTDNTLALQGQMFQAMQQANMYNTASPALRQELDKQAKQYQQTKQKTNQFLQQTLGGQQSQTLYTPQMQQSSQQQQNGQTHYM
;
A
#
# COMPACT_ATOMS: atom_id res chain seq x y z
N MET A 1 55.50 -36.10 -14.51
CA MET A 1 54.82 -35.46 -13.36
C MET A 1 53.72 -34.54 -13.91
N TYR A 2 52.57 -35.11 -14.30
CA TYR A 2 51.42 -34.32 -14.73
C TYR A 2 50.66 -33.83 -13.48
N GLN A 3 50.71 -32.53 -13.19
CA GLN A 3 49.82 -31.91 -12.21
C GLN A 3 48.40 -31.94 -12.77
N GLN A 4 47.54 -32.79 -12.19
CA GLN A 4 46.10 -32.61 -12.30
C GLN A 4 45.72 -31.29 -11.65
N GLN A 5 45.28 -30.32 -12.46
CA GLN A 5 44.53 -29.17 -11.97
C GLN A 5 43.24 -29.69 -11.36
N GLN A 6 43.19 -29.78 -10.03
CA GLN A 6 41.94 -29.90 -9.28
C GLN A 6 41.13 -28.62 -9.53
N GLN A 7 40.21 -28.67 -10.49
CA GLN A 7 39.13 -27.71 -10.58
C GLN A 7 38.34 -27.82 -9.26
N LYS A 8 38.41 -26.77 -8.43
CA LYS A 8 37.53 -26.64 -7.26
C LYS A 8 36.09 -26.61 -7.76
N GLN A 9 35.39 -27.74 -7.68
CA GLN A 9 33.93 -27.74 -7.81
C GLN A 9 33.36 -26.88 -6.68
N SER A 10 32.59 -25.85 -7.04
CA SER A 10 31.76 -25.09 -6.12
C SER A 10 30.85 -26.05 -5.35
N VAL A 11 30.74 -25.87 -4.03
CA VAL A 11 29.81 -26.65 -3.18
C VAL A 11 28.36 -26.31 -3.51
N LEU A 12 28.11 -25.08 -3.97
CA LEU A 12 26.78 -24.59 -4.35
C LEU A 12 26.55 -24.82 -5.84
N THR A 13 25.34 -25.28 -6.18
CA THR A 13 24.88 -25.35 -7.57
C THR A 13 24.60 -23.94 -8.11
N GLU A 14 24.48 -23.82 -9.43
CA GLU A 14 24.08 -22.55 -10.06
C GLU A 14 22.67 -22.13 -9.62
N GLU A 15 21.77 -23.09 -9.43
CA GLU A 15 20.44 -22.87 -8.87
C GLU A 15 20.50 -22.31 -7.44
N ASP A 16 21.37 -22.84 -6.58
CA ASP A 16 21.55 -22.35 -5.20
C ASP A 16 22.07 -20.91 -5.19
N LEU A 17 23.05 -20.61 -6.04
CA LEU A 17 23.63 -19.26 -6.17
C LEU A 17 22.56 -18.28 -6.67
N ALA A 18 21.83 -18.65 -7.72
CA ALA A 18 20.75 -17.87 -8.30
C ALA A 18 19.62 -17.63 -7.29
N GLY A 19 19.24 -18.66 -6.53
CA GLY A 19 18.26 -18.59 -5.45
C GLY A 19 18.71 -17.68 -4.30
N GLY A 20 20.00 -17.71 -3.94
CA GLY A 20 20.60 -16.80 -2.96
C GLY A 20 20.50 -15.35 -3.41
N ILE A 21 20.93 -15.05 -4.64
CA ILE A 21 20.84 -13.69 -5.21
C ILE A 21 19.38 -13.21 -5.24
N LEU A 22 18.46 -14.04 -5.74
CA LEU A 22 17.04 -13.68 -5.82
C LEU A 22 16.43 -13.43 -4.43
N SER A 23 16.85 -14.19 -3.42
CA SER A 23 16.41 -14.00 -2.03
C SER A 23 16.93 -12.69 -1.44
N ASP A 24 18.21 -12.36 -1.68
CA ASP A 24 18.79 -11.09 -1.26
C ASP A 24 18.11 -9.90 -1.95
N LEU A 25 17.82 -9.99 -3.24
CA LEU A 25 17.08 -8.94 -3.96
C LEU A 25 15.70 -8.68 -3.31
N LYS A 26 14.98 -9.74 -2.93
CA LYS A 26 13.69 -9.61 -2.22
C LYS A 26 13.86 -8.96 -0.84
N ARG A 27 14.94 -9.27 -0.12
CA ARG A 27 15.25 -8.65 1.18
C ARG A 27 15.53 -7.16 1.02
N ILE A 28 16.42 -6.80 0.09
CA ILE A 28 16.84 -5.43 -0.17
C ILE A 28 15.66 -4.55 -0.60
N VAL A 29 14.76 -5.05 -1.45
CA VAL A 29 13.53 -4.31 -1.81
C VAL A 29 12.72 -3.93 -0.58
N ARG A 30 12.56 -4.84 0.39
CA ARG A 30 11.82 -4.55 1.63
C ARG A 30 12.54 -3.50 2.48
N GLU A 31 13.85 -3.62 2.62
CA GLU A 31 14.66 -2.65 3.37
C GLU A 31 14.57 -1.25 2.76
N TYR A 32 14.70 -1.11 1.44
CA TYR A 32 14.55 0.17 0.75
C TYR A 32 13.13 0.73 0.80
N ALA A 33 12.11 -0.13 0.70
CA ALA A 33 10.73 0.30 0.86
C ALA A 33 10.48 0.87 2.26
N THR A 34 10.94 0.19 3.32
CA THR A 34 10.88 0.69 4.70
C THR A 34 11.59 2.04 4.80
N ALA A 35 12.83 2.13 4.32
CA ALA A 35 13.61 3.36 4.37
C ALA A 35 12.94 4.52 3.61
N ALA A 36 12.32 4.27 2.44
CA ALA A 36 11.55 5.26 1.71
C ALA A 36 10.34 5.76 2.53
N THR A 37 9.61 4.85 3.17
CA THR A 37 8.41 5.20 3.96
C THR A 37 8.72 5.90 5.27
N GLU A 38 9.86 5.58 5.90
CA GLU A 38 10.26 6.14 7.21
C GLU A 38 11.14 7.40 7.08
N SER A 39 11.65 7.70 5.88
CA SER A 39 12.47 8.89 5.65
C SER A 39 11.66 10.19 5.78
N THR A 40 12.12 11.07 6.67
CA THR A 40 11.57 12.43 6.85
C THR A 40 12.16 13.44 5.85
N CYS A 41 13.35 13.18 5.32
CA CYS A 41 13.99 14.00 4.30
C CYS A 41 13.47 13.62 2.89
N PRO A 42 12.92 14.57 2.10
CA PRO A 42 12.41 14.29 0.75
C PRO A 42 13.44 13.67 -0.19
N ASP A 43 14.69 14.15 -0.17
CA ASP A 43 15.75 13.66 -1.06
C ASP A 43 16.13 12.21 -0.73
N ILE A 44 16.19 11.86 0.56
CA ILE A 44 16.48 10.50 1.01
C ILE A 44 15.32 9.56 0.67
N ARG A 45 14.07 10.02 0.84
CA ARG A 45 12.90 9.28 0.38
C ARG A 45 12.97 8.99 -1.12
N GLN A 46 13.25 10.01 -1.94
CA GLN A 46 13.35 9.84 -3.39
C GLN A 46 14.48 8.89 -3.79
N LEU A 47 15.63 8.95 -3.10
CA LEU A 47 16.73 8.01 -3.29
C LEU A 47 16.28 6.56 -3.04
N PHE A 48 15.66 6.28 -1.90
CA PHE A 48 15.19 4.93 -1.57
C PHE A 48 14.05 4.46 -2.48
N THR A 49 13.16 5.34 -2.93
CA THR A 49 12.18 5.01 -3.97
C THR A 49 12.87 4.55 -5.26
N LYS A 50 13.87 5.31 -5.74
CA LYS A 50 14.62 4.94 -6.95
C LYS A 50 15.39 3.63 -6.79
N LEU A 51 16.01 3.41 -5.62
CA LEU A 51 16.68 2.15 -5.32
C LEU A 51 15.70 0.98 -5.31
N THR A 52 14.51 1.16 -4.71
CA THR A 52 13.43 0.16 -4.71
C THR A 52 13.04 -0.22 -6.13
N ASP A 53 12.76 0.77 -6.99
CA ASP A 53 12.33 0.54 -8.37
C ASP A 53 13.41 -0.18 -9.19
N ASN A 54 14.67 0.23 -9.04
CA ASN A 54 15.80 -0.40 -9.72
C ASN A 54 16.01 -1.86 -9.25
N THR A 55 15.91 -2.13 -7.95
CA THR A 55 16.06 -3.49 -7.42
C THR A 55 14.89 -4.38 -7.82
N LEU A 56 13.66 -3.85 -7.91
CA LEU A 56 12.51 -4.57 -8.47
C LEU A 56 12.74 -4.97 -9.94
N ALA A 57 13.28 -4.07 -10.75
CA ALA A 57 13.60 -4.39 -12.15
C ALA A 57 14.65 -5.51 -12.24
N LEU A 58 15.71 -5.45 -11.44
CA LEU A 58 16.75 -6.49 -11.38
C LEU A 58 16.19 -7.82 -10.88
N GLN A 59 15.33 -7.80 -9.86
CA GLN A 59 14.64 -8.97 -9.34
C GLN A 59 13.76 -9.64 -10.42
N GLY A 60 13.07 -8.85 -11.24
CA GLY A 60 12.28 -9.34 -12.37
C GLY A 60 13.14 -10.00 -13.45
N GLN A 61 14.27 -9.39 -13.82
CA GLN A 61 15.22 -9.97 -14.77
C GLN A 61 15.80 -11.29 -14.27
N MET A 62 16.20 -11.34 -12.99
CA MET A 62 16.72 -12.56 -12.36
C MET A 62 15.67 -13.67 -12.35
N PHE A 63 14.43 -13.34 -12.00
CA PHE A 63 13.32 -14.29 -12.04
C PHE A 63 13.12 -14.89 -13.44
N GLN A 64 13.10 -14.04 -14.49
CA GLN A 64 12.95 -14.50 -15.87
C GLN A 64 14.11 -15.40 -16.31
N ALA A 65 15.35 -15.03 -15.96
CA ALA A 65 16.52 -15.84 -16.26
C ALA A 65 16.46 -17.22 -15.59
N MET A 66 16.13 -17.28 -14.29
CA MET A 66 15.98 -18.55 -13.57
C MET A 66 14.82 -19.39 -14.14
N GLN A 67 13.71 -18.76 -14.54
CA GLN A 67 12.58 -19.45 -15.15
C GLN A 67 12.97 -20.08 -16.50
N GLN A 68 13.66 -19.34 -17.36
CA GLN A 68 14.14 -19.85 -18.66
C GLN A 68 15.13 -21.00 -18.50
N ALA A 69 15.94 -20.97 -17.44
CA ALA A 69 16.89 -22.03 -17.10
C ALA A 69 16.26 -23.24 -16.38
N ASN A 70 14.94 -23.26 -16.15
CA ASN A 70 14.25 -24.25 -15.30
C ASN A 70 14.83 -24.36 -13.87
N MET A 71 15.44 -23.28 -13.37
CA MET A 71 16.03 -23.18 -12.02
C MET A 71 15.08 -22.52 -11.01
N TYR A 72 13.85 -22.21 -11.42
CA TYR A 72 12.86 -21.60 -10.53
C TYR A 72 11.64 -22.49 -10.40
N ASN A 73 11.50 -23.12 -9.23
CA ASN A 73 10.27 -23.78 -8.87
C ASN A 73 9.31 -22.72 -8.29
N THR A 74 8.37 -22.25 -9.10
CA THR A 74 7.33 -21.35 -8.58
C THR A 74 6.62 -22.05 -7.43
N ALA A 75 6.43 -21.36 -6.30
CA ALA A 75 5.61 -21.88 -5.22
C ALA A 75 4.30 -22.44 -5.80
N SER A 76 3.90 -23.63 -5.34
CA SER A 76 2.66 -24.26 -5.78
C SER A 76 1.54 -23.23 -5.81
N PRO A 77 0.66 -23.25 -6.82
CA PRO A 77 -0.48 -22.34 -6.88
C PRO A 77 -1.13 -22.25 -5.49
N ALA A 78 -1.26 -21.03 -4.96
CA ALA A 78 -1.85 -20.86 -3.64
C ALA A 78 -3.20 -21.58 -3.63
N LEU A 79 -3.40 -22.47 -2.64
CA LEU A 79 -4.65 -23.20 -2.52
C LEU A 79 -5.79 -22.18 -2.54
N ARG A 80 -6.79 -22.40 -3.41
CA ARG A 80 -7.93 -21.49 -3.58
C ARG A 80 -8.54 -21.10 -2.23
N GLN A 81 -8.56 -22.04 -1.29
CA GLN A 81 -9.02 -21.85 0.08
C GLN A 81 -8.27 -20.75 0.86
N GLU A 82 -6.94 -20.61 0.71
CA GLU A 82 -6.18 -19.57 1.40
C GLU A 82 -6.41 -18.19 0.77
N LEU A 83 -6.59 -18.14 -0.55
CA LEU A 83 -7.02 -16.91 -1.25
C LEU A 83 -8.42 -16.47 -0.77
N ASP A 84 -9.35 -17.41 -0.66
CA ASP A 84 -10.72 -17.13 -0.19
C ASP A 84 -10.72 -16.65 1.28
N LYS A 85 -9.84 -17.21 2.12
CA LYS A 85 -9.67 -16.80 3.52
C LYS A 85 -9.11 -15.37 3.62
N GLN A 86 -8.09 -15.04 2.85
CA GLN A 86 -7.55 -13.68 2.78
C GLN A 86 -8.58 -12.68 2.25
N ALA A 87 -9.33 -13.04 1.20
CA ALA A 87 -10.39 -12.20 0.66
C ALA A 87 -11.48 -11.89 1.72
N LYS A 88 -11.91 -12.90 2.47
CA LYS A 88 -12.86 -12.72 3.59
C LYS A 88 -12.29 -11.82 4.70
N GLN A 89 -11.01 -12.00 5.06
CA GLN A 89 -10.37 -11.13 6.05
C GLN A 89 -10.34 -9.67 5.59
N TYR A 90 -9.99 -9.40 4.33
CA TYR A 90 -10.03 -8.03 3.80
C TYR A 90 -11.42 -7.42 3.80
N GLN A 91 -12.45 -8.18 3.45
CA GLN A 91 -13.84 -7.72 3.52
C GLN A 91 -14.24 -7.35 4.96
N GLN A 92 -13.88 -8.18 5.94
CA GLN A 92 -14.13 -7.91 7.36
C GLN A 92 -13.37 -6.67 7.84
N THR A 93 -12.09 -6.53 7.48
CA THR A 93 -11.30 -5.34 7.81
C THR A 93 -11.94 -4.09 7.24
N LYS A 94 -12.37 -4.11 5.96
CA LYS A 94 -13.07 -2.98 5.34
C LYS A 94 -14.34 -2.61 6.10
N GLN A 95 -15.14 -3.59 6.53
CA GLN A 95 -16.36 -3.33 7.32
C GLN A 95 -16.02 -2.70 8.67
N LYS A 96 -15.04 -3.26 9.40
CA LYS A 96 -14.58 -2.72 10.68
C LYS A 96 -14.08 -1.28 10.55
N THR A 97 -13.28 -0.99 9.52
CA THR A 97 -12.79 0.37 9.24
C THR A 97 -13.95 1.33 8.99
N ASN A 98 -14.97 0.94 8.23
CA ASN A 98 -16.14 1.79 7.99
C ASN A 98 -16.97 2.04 9.26
N GLN A 99 -17.15 1.02 10.11
CA GLN A 99 -17.83 1.17 11.39
C GLN A 99 -17.06 2.09 12.33
N PHE A 100 -15.74 1.90 12.43
CA PHE A 100 -14.87 2.79 13.19
C PHE A 100 -15.00 4.24 12.71
N LEU A 101 -14.93 4.46 11.39
CA LEU A 101 -15.04 5.79 10.81
C LEU A 101 -16.40 6.44 11.10
N GLN A 102 -17.50 5.69 11.04
CA GLN A 102 -18.83 6.18 11.44
C GLN A 102 -18.90 6.53 12.93
N GLN A 103 -18.31 5.72 13.80
CA GLN A 103 -18.29 6.00 15.24
C GLN A 103 -17.42 7.24 15.56
N THR A 104 -16.30 7.40 14.88
CA THR A 104 -15.36 8.51 15.11
C THR A 104 -15.84 9.82 14.49
N LEU A 105 -16.38 9.81 13.27
CA LEU A 105 -16.84 11.03 12.58
C LEU A 105 -18.32 11.35 12.82
N GLY A 106 -19.17 10.34 13.07
CA GLY A 106 -20.60 10.52 13.33
C GLY A 106 -20.93 11.14 14.69
N GLY A 107 -19.99 11.11 15.64
CA GLY A 107 -20.09 11.81 16.93
C GLY A 107 -19.73 13.29 16.88
N GLN A 108 -19.26 13.80 15.74
CA GLN A 108 -18.74 15.18 15.61
C GLN A 108 -19.56 16.03 14.62
N GLN A 109 -20.87 15.82 14.56
CA GLN A 109 -21.83 16.74 13.92
C GLN A 109 -22.75 17.40 14.96
N SER A 110 -22.13 18.12 15.90
CA SER A 110 -22.83 19.06 16.79
C SER A 110 -22.00 20.34 16.94
N GLN A 111 -21.61 20.96 15.84
CA GLN A 111 -21.39 22.40 15.83
C GLN A 111 -22.14 22.99 14.64
N THR A 112 -23.30 23.53 14.99
CA THR A 112 -24.15 24.39 14.18
C THR A 112 -23.34 25.48 13.51
N LEU A 113 -23.21 25.32 12.20
CA LEU A 113 -22.67 26.28 11.26
C LEU A 113 -23.54 27.55 11.27
N TYR A 114 -22.85 28.68 11.32
CA TYR A 114 -23.29 30.07 11.18
C TYR A 114 -24.63 30.28 10.44
N THR A 115 -25.61 30.88 11.12
CA THR A 115 -26.77 31.53 10.47
C THR A 115 -26.49 33.04 10.36
N PRO A 116 -26.48 33.62 9.15
CA PRO A 116 -26.37 35.06 9.01
C PRO A 116 -27.68 35.75 9.40
N GLN A 117 -27.52 36.72 10.28
CA GLN A 117 -28.48 37.70 10.75
C GLN A 117 -29.07 38.51 9.57
N MET A 118 -30.36 38.36 9.31
CA MET A 118 -31.14 39.29 8.47
C MET A 118 -31.98 40.18 9.38
N GLN A 119 -31.53 41.43 9.44
CA GLN A 119 -32.17 42.56 10.09
C GLN A 119 -33.24 43.10 9.15
N GLN A 120 -34.52 43.08 9.56
CA GLN A 120 -35.52 43.92 8.91
C GLN A 120 -36.56 44.45 9.89
N SER A 121 -36.53 45.78 9.98
CA SER A 121 -37.45 46.69 10.64
C SER A 121 -38.81 46.75 9.95
N SER A 122 -39.90 46.72 10.73
CA SER A 122 -41.15 47.42 10.36
C SER A 122 -42.03 47.64 11.59
N GLN A 123 -42.19 48.93 11.94
CA GLN A 123 -43.21 49.51 12.82
C GLN A 123 -44.61 49.43 12.19
N GLN A 124 -45.65 49.48 13.04
CA GLN A 124 -47.00 50.04 12.81
C GLN A 124 -47.88 49.30 11.76
N GLN A 125 -49.21 49.11 11.86
CA GLN A 125 -50.30 49.88 12.46
C GLN A 125 -51.62 49.07 12.38
N GLN A 126 -52.29 48.90 13.53
CA GLN A 126 -53.69 49.28 13.78
C GLN A 126 -54.79 49.03 12.72
N ASN A 127 -55.65 48.04 13.03
CA ASN A 127 -57.11 48.11 13.17
C ASN A 127 -57.96 49.02 12.24
N GLY A 128 -58.88 48.41 11.48
CA GLY A 128 -60.00 49.06 10.76
C GLY A 128 -60.44 48.22 9.55
N GLN A 129 -61.39 47.29 9.69
CA GLN A 129 -62.82 47.46 9.39
C GLN A 129 -63.16 48.30 8.14
N THR A 130 -63.70 47.61 7.14
CA THR A 130 -64.96 47.94 6.44
C THR A 130 -65.19 49.38 5.95
N HIS A 131 -65.17 49.63 4.63
CA HIS A 131 -66.26 50.33 3.93
C HIS A 131 -66.12 50.26 2.39
N TYR A 132 -67.25 50.42 1.71
CA TYR A 132 -67.56 50.11 0.30
C TYR A 132 -67.12 51.13 -0.77
N MET A 133 -67.16 50.62 -2.00
CA MET A 133 -67.21 51.23 -3.36
C MET A 133 -65.88 51.40 -4.09
#